data_AF-A0A8S9K862-F1
#
_entry.id   AF-A0A8S9K862-F1
#
_cell.length_a   1.000
_cell.length_b   1.000
_cell.length_c   1.000
_cell.angle_alpha   90.00
_cell.angle_beta   90.00
_cell.angle_gamma   90.00
#
_symmetry.space_group_name_H-M   'P 1'
#
loop_
_entity.id
_entity.type
_entity.pdbx_description
1 polymer ?
#
loop_
_entity_poly.entity_id
_entity_poly.type
_entity_poly.pdbx_seq_one_letter_code
_entity_poly.pdbx_strand_id
1 'polypeptide(L)'
;MGCSSSRTMTEGRKEKIRRPKTWKHPQPISRAELTQMGEEFWDTAPHYGGKKEIWDALRAAAEEDDLSLAQTVIESAGVVVQNADLTICFFF
;
A
#
# COMPACT_ATOMS: atom_id res chain seq x y z
N MET A 1 -26.78 34.00 14.48
CA MET A 1 -27.62 32.80 14.33
C MET A 1 -27.40 32.25 12.94
N GLY A 2 -26.87 31.03 12.83
CA GLY A 2 -26.52 30.44 11.54
C GLY A 2 -25.77 29.12 11.69
N CYS A 3 -26.36 28.17 12.42
CA CYS A 3 -25.97 26.77 12.36
C CYS A 3 -26.52 26.17 11.06
N SER A 4 -25.65 25.64 10.20
CA SER A 4 -25.86 24.36 9.50
C SER A 4 -24.75 24.16 8.49
N SER A 5 -23.79 23.32 8.85
CA SER A 5 -23.11 22.48 7.88
C SER A 5 -22.95 21.13 8.55
N SER A 6 -24.03 20.36 8.43
CA SER A 6 -24.02 18.92 8.66
C SER A 6 -22.82 18.35 7.93
N ARG A 7 -21.85 17.85 8.68
CA ARG A 7 -20.86 16.92 8.15
C ARG A 7 -21.65 15.70 7.73
N THR A 8 -22.02 15.63 6.46
CA THR A 8 -22.40 14.37 5.84
C THR A 8 -21.22 13.45 6.05
N MET A 9 -21.40 12.49 6.96
CA MET A 9 -20.58 11.30 7.01
C MET A 9 -20.59 10.74 5.58
N THR A 10 -19.54 11.03 4.83
CA THR A 10 -19.28 10.34 3.57
C THR A 10 -19.01 8.90 3.97
N GLU A 11 -20.08 8.10 3.94
CA GLU A 11 -20.05 6.65 3.79
C GLU A 11 -18.90 6.36 2.81
N GLY A 12 -17.80 5.84 3.36
CA GLY A 12 -16.48 5.95 2.75
C GLY A 12 -16.44 5.24 1.40
N ARG A 13 -16.48 6.01 0.32
CA ARG A 13 -16.04 5.53 -0.99
C ARG A 13 -14.54 5.29 -0.87
N LYS A 14 -14.15 4.10 -0.42
CA LYS A 14 -12.76 3.63 -0.49
C LYS A 14 -12.34 3.78 -1.94
N GLU A 15 -11.40 4.69 -2.18
CA GLU A 15 -10.90 4.92 -3.52
C GLU A 15 -10.26 3.61 -4.01
N LYS A 16 -10.62 3.18 -5.22
CA LYS A 16 -10.08 1.94 -5.77
C LYS A 16 -8.58 2.09 -5.91
N ILE A 17 -7.84 1.07 -5.46
CA ILE A 17 -6.39 1.11 -5.58
C ILE A 17 -5.98 1.08 -7.06
N ARG A 18 -4.82 1.66 -7.35
CA ARG A 18 -4.23 1.73 -8.68
C ARG A 18 -2.75 1.41 -8.63
N ARG A 19 -2.12 1.14 -9.77
CA ARG A 19 -0.67 0.99 -9.82
C ARG A 19 0.03 2.33 -9.57
N PRO A 20 1.18 2.32 -8.87
CA PRO A 20 2.03 3.50 -8.77
C PRO A 20 2.56 3.91 -10.15
N LYS A 21 2.93 5.19 -10.25
CA LYS A 21 3.67 5.68 -11.42
C LYS A 21 4.96 4.90 -11.56
N THR A 22 5.37 4.65 -12.81
CA THR A 22 6.66 4.02 -13.09
C THR A 22 7.78 4.81 -12.45
N TRP A 23 8.50 4.16 -11.54
CA TRP A 23 9.69 4.73 -10.91
C TRP A 23 10.95 4.21 -11.61
N LYS A 24 12.00 5.04 -11.66
CA LYS A 24 13.32 4.68 -12.18
C LYS A 24 14.37 5.02 -11.13
N HIS A 25 15.31 4.11 -10.92
CA HIS A 25 16.45 4.38 -10.06
C HIS A 25 17.30 5.51 -10.65
N PRO A 26 17.83 6.46 -9.85
CA PRO A 26 18.63 7.58 -10.34
C PRO A 26 19.90 7.16 -11.10
N GLN A 27 20.44 6.00 -10.78
CA GLN A 27 21.61 5.40 -11.44
C GLN A 27 21.20 4.14 -12.21
N PRO A 28 21.88 3.81 -13.33
CA PRO A 28 21.66 2.54 -14.01
C PRO A 28 21.96 1.37 -13.08
N ILE A 29 20.98 0.49 -12.89
CA ILE A 29 21.12 -0.75 -12.15
C ILE A 29 20.63 -1.92 -13.01
N SER A 30 21.21 -3.08 -12.80
CA SER A 30 20.79 -4.33 -13.40
C SER A 30 19.47 -4.81 -12.78
N ARG A 31 18.79 -5.72 -13.48
CA ARG A 31 17.58 -6.36 -12.97
C ARG A 31 17.85 -7.17 -11.70
N ALA A 32 19.03 -7.80 -11.61
CA ALA A 32 19.44 -8.56 -10.45
C ALA A 32 19.61 -7.67 -9.21
N GLU A 33 20.25 -6.51 -9.36
CA GLU A 33 20.39 -5.52 -8.27
C GLU A 33 19.03 -4.99 -7.83
N LEU A 34 18.13 -4.66 -8.76
CA LEU A 34 16.78 -4.20 -8.40
C LEU A 34 15.99 -5.26 -7.61
N THR A 35 16.06 -6.53 -8.04
CA THR A 35 15.44 -7.64 -7.31
C THR A 35 16.06 -7.81 -5.92
N GLN A 36 17.40 -7.76 -5.82
CA GLN A 36 18.09 -7.87 -4.54
C GLN A 36 17.67 -6.76 -3.57
N MET A 37 17.61 -5.50 -4.02
CA MET A 37 17.14 -4.38 -3.19
C MET A 37 15.71 -4.59 -2.69
N GLY A 38 14.83 -5.18 -3.52
CA GLY A 38 13.47 -5.52 -3.14
C GLY A 38 13.41 -6.62 -2.07
N GLU A 39 14.21 -7.68 -2.22
CA GLU A 39 14.29 -8.73 -1.20
C GLU A 39 14.88 -8.23 0.12
N GLU A 40 15.92 -7.40 0.08
CA GLU A 40 16.52 -6.79 1.29
C GLU A 40 15.50 -5.89 2.02
N PHE A 41 14.67 -5.16 1.28
CA PHE A 41 13.57 -4.39 1.87
C PHE A 41 12.58 -5.32 2.59
N TRP A 42 12.12 -6.39 1.93
CA TRP A 42 11.13 -7.29 2.52
C TRP A 42 11.66 -8.11 3.69
N ASP A 43 12.93 -8.50 3.65
CA ASP A 43 13.60 -9.22 4.76
C ASP A 43 13.68 -8.36 6.02
N THR A 44 13.87 -7.04 5.84
CA THR A 44 14.00 -6.11 6.97
C THR A 44 12.66 -5.50 7.43
N ALA A 45 11.59 -5.60 6.65
CA ALA A 45 10.29 -4.98 6.93
C ALA A 45 9.73 -5.30 8.34
N PRO A 46 9.75 -6.55 8.84
CA PRO A 46 9.23 -6.87 10.18
C PRO A 46 9.98 -6.19 11.34
N HIS A 47 11.22 -5.74 11.12
CA HIS A 47 12.01 -5.04 12.14
C HIS A 47 11.55 -3.59 12.37
N TYR A 48 10.81 -3.00 11.43
CA TYR A 48 10.27 -1.64 11.55
C TYR A 48 8.96 -1.56 12.33
N GLY A 49 8.51 -2.67 12.92
CA GLY A 49 7.28 -2.77 13.69
C GLY A 49 6.08 -3.27 12.88
N GLY A 50 4.92 -3.28 13.53
CA GLY A 50 3.70 -3.89 12.97
C GLY A 50 3.70 -5.41 13.03
N LYS A 51 2.59 -6.00 12.62
CA LYS A 51 2.41 -7.46 12.55
C LYS A 51 2.97 -8.03 11.24
N LYS A 52 3.70 -9.16 11.33
CA LYS A 52 4.25 -9.85 10.15
C LYS A 52 3.17 -10.16 9.12
N GLU A 53 1.97 -10.54 9.57
CA GLU A 53 0.84 -10.86 8.70
C GLU A 53 0.39 -9.67 7.85
N ILE A 54 0.55 -8.44 8.36
CA ILE A 54 0.22 -7.23 7.60
C ILE A 54 1.30 -6.96 6.54
N TRP A 55 2.57 -7.18 6.88
CA TRP A 55 3.66 -7.10 5.91
C TRP A 55 3.51 -8.13 4.78
N ASP A 56 3.16 -9.37 5.13
CA ASP A 56 2.90 -10.44 4.16
C ASP A 56 1.73 -10.04 3.23
N ALA A 57 0.65 -9.46 3.78
CA ALA A 57 -0.48 -8.97 2.99
C ALA A 57 -0.10 -7.79 2.08
N LEU A 58 0.72 -6.85 2.57
CA LEU A 58 1.22 -5.72 1.76
C LEU A 58 2.06 -6.21 0.59
N ARG A 59 2.96 -7.18 0.81
CA ARG A 59 3.77 -7.77 -0.26
C ARG A 59 2.89 -8.45 -1.29
N ALA A 60 1.95 -9.30 -0.85
CA ALA A 60 1.02 -9.99 -1.73
C ALA A 60 0.20 -9.01 -2.59
N ALA A 61 -0.32 -7.94 -2.00
CA ALA A 61 -1.08 -6.93 -2.73
C ALA A 61 -0.21 -6.11 -3.72
N ALA A 62 1.07 -5.90 -3.41
CA ALA A 62 1.99 -5.18 -4.29
C ALA A 62 2.41 -6.01 -5.52
N GLU A 63 2.57 -7.32 -5.33
CA GLU A 63 2.97 -8.28 -6.37
C GLU A 63 1.78 -8.77 -7.22
N GLU A 64 0.54 -8.61 -6.76
CA GLU A 64 -0.68 -9.00 -7.46
C GLU A 64 -0.98 -8.13 -8.69
N ASP A 65 -1.46 -8.78 -9.76
CA ASP A 65 -1.83 -8.14 -11.03
C ASP A 65 -3.28 -7.68 -11.07
N ASP A 66 -4.19 -8.43 -10.43
CA ASP A 66 -5.59 -8.04 -10.29
C ASP A 66 -5.78 -7.03 -9.14
N LEU A 67 -6.02 -5.77 -9.52
CA LEU A 67 -6.27 -4.68 -8.57
C LEU A 67 -7.46 -4.96 -7.63
N SER A 68 -8.43 -5.76 -8.04
CA SER A 68 -9.59 -6.13 -7.20
C SER A 68 -9.19 -7.12 -6.11
N LEU A 69 -8.34 -8.08 -6.44
CA LEU A 69 -7.77 -9.01 -5.46
C LEU A 69 -6.82 -8.29 -4.52
N ALA A 70 -5.91 -7.47 -5.05
CA ALA A 70 -5.02 -6.65 -4.24
C ALA A 70 -5.80 -5.73 -3.28
N GLN A 71 -6.90 -5.13 -3.74
CA GLN A 71 -7.77 -4.32 -2.87
C GLN A 71 -8.36 -5.16 -1.74
N THR A 72 -8.83 -6.37 -2.05
CA THR A 72 -9.39 -7.29 -1.06
C THR A 72 -8.36 -7.69 -0.01
N VAL A 73 -7.12 -7.97 -0.43
CA VAL A 73 -6.02 -8.32 0.49
C VAL A 73 -5.73 -7.17 1.46
N ILE A 74 -5.53 -5.96 0.95
CA ILE A 74 -5.27 -4.75 1.76
C ILE A 74 -6.41 -4.49 2.75
N GLU A 75 -7.66 -4.57 2.29
CA GLU A 75 -8.83 -4.35 3.13
C GLU A 75 -8.98 -5.42 4.21
N SER A 76 -8.68 -6.68 3.89
CA SER A 76 -8.74 -7.79 4.85
C SER A 76 -7.67 -7.69 5.95
N ALA A 77 -6.50 -7.12 5.63
CA ALA A 77 -5.40 -6.92 6.56
C ALA A 77 -5.60 -5.68 7.47
N GLY A 78 -6.66 -4.88 7.25
CA GLY A 78 -6.92 -3.67 8.02
C GLY A 78 -5.94 -2.53 7.71
N VAL A 79 -5.28 -2.56 6.56
CA VAL A 79 -4.35 -1.52 6.11
C VAL A 79 -5.15 -0.29 5.66
N VAL A 80 -4.77 0.88 6.17
CA VAL A 80 -5.34 2.17 5.74
C VAL A 80 -4.47 2.75 4.62
N VAL A 81 -5.04 2.84 3.43
CA VAL A 81 -4.38 3.41 2.25
C VAL A 81 -4.61 4.92 2.22
N GLN A 82 -3.54 5.72 2.27
CA GLN A 82 -3.64 7.18 2.09
C GLN A 82 -3.63 7.56 0.62
N ASN A 83 -2.70 6.98 -0.14
CA ASN A 83 -2.61 7.18 -1.57
C ASN A 83 -3.18 5.96 -2.28
N ALA A 84 -4.15 6.14 -3.17
CA ALA A 84 -4.75 5.04 -3.93
C ALA A 84 -3.72 4.18 -4.69
N ASP A 85 -2.49 4.66 -4.90
CA ASP A 85 -1.43 3.90 -5.57
C ASP A 85 -0.53 3.06 -4.65
N LEU A 86 -0.94 2.84 -3.39
CA LEU A 86 -0.24 2.06 -2.36
C LEU A 86 1.14 2.61 -1.96
N THR A 87 1.52 3.81 -2.43
CA THR A 87 2.81 4.41 -2.08
C THR A 87 2.90 4.85 -0.62
N ILE A 88 1.75 5.09 0.02
CA ILE A 88 1.66 5.47 1.44
C ILE A 88 0.48 4.71 2.06
N CYS A 89 0.81 3.83 3.01
CA CYS A 89 -0.11 3.00 3.77
C CYS A 89 0.20 3.10 5.27
N PHE A 90 -0.82 2.97 6.11
CA PHE A 90 -0.69 2.94 7.57
C PHE A 90 -1.30 1.66 8.14
N PHE A 91 -0.60 1.07 9.10
CA PHE A 91 -1.01 -0.13 9.80
C PHE A 91 -0.34 -0.18 11.18
N PHE A 92 -0.89 -0.99 12.09
CA PHE A 92 -0.50 -1.08 13.50
C PHE A 92 0.07 -2.47 13.84
#